data_AF-A0A0W0SM77-F1
#
_entry.id   AF-A0A0W0SM77-F1
#
_cell.length_a   1.000
_cell.length_b   1.000
_cell.length_c   1.000
_cell.angle_alpha   90.00
_cell.angle_beta   90.00
_cell.angle_gamma   90.00
#
_symmetry.space_group_name_H-M   'P 1'
#
loop_
_entity.id
_entity.type
_entity.pdbx_description
1 polymer ?
#
loop_
_entity_poly.entity_id
_entity_poly.type
_entity_poly.pdbx_seq_one_letter_code
_entity_poly.pdbx_strand_id
1 'polypeptide(L)'
;MPKPYVSLGGVKIAPFKNPSTEPYGAFANTTPSGKYPIKQTVNIDGGSRTIVWPSSEHAFHAQKILHLKGKLPLNHPAQKTLTTMLDEIAATHAGTNKEYLPRDDYDPLVNKYLNQLNKDGLNVKDKYAFDALCDADFHATKNPTGKKETVNFMRTVIAMKLEQHPELREKAMECAREGILPVEISQYDVNWASGPDGKGLNMLGILILEEGNKLLIQNGEKPRIPNPTQAYQQLQSTHSAALAHNQQVNNLTPNTANWVFPKSNPIKFKGSDYYSQPIMSANEIEKSLEKGIVPLVSDQETVLDGCLNLGINKNDAARLLTTYSVKSVMSNLNTQVNVQMVNNTRANVKGHDPKAMKITFSSQKEAQEFCERLYKEHGIHSLTRGPGKMKTPHNGSVFLTKNDLDKLAQHAQLSKSNAGKLAFDTLAKSVNPDKQDKIEDKKDDSYGSGMRF
;
A
#
# COMPACT_ATOMS: atom_id res chain seq x y z
N MET A 1 3.01 1.06 -6.54
CA MET A 1 2.05 1.51 -7.57
C MET A 1 1.19 2.60 -6.96
N PRO A 2 1.03 3.77 -7.61
CA PRO A 2 0.27 4.88 -7.05
C PRO A 2 -1.14 4.40 -6.65
N LYS A 3 -1.54 4.66 -5.42
CA LYS A 3 -2.83 4.20 -4.90
C LYS A 3 -4.02 4.83 -5.64
N PRO A 4 -5.12 4.07 -5.78
CA PRO A 4 -6.35 4.62 -6.35
C PRO A 4 -6.85 5.79 -5.50
N TYR A 5 -7.56 6.73 -6.10
CA TYR A 5 -8.12 7.89 -5.41
C TYR A 5 -9.46 8.31 -6.03
N VAL A 6 -10.23 9.14 -5.32
CA VAL A 6 -11.38 9.85 -5.89
C VAL A 6 -10.95 11.25 -6.28
N SER A 7 -11.31 11.71 -7.48
CA SER A 7 -11.06 13.09 -7.89
C SER A 7 -12.24 13.96 -7.49
N LEU A 8 -12.00 14.98 -6.66
CA LEU A 8 -13.01 15.93 -6.23
C LEU A 8 -12.49 17.36 -6.37
N GLY A 9 -13.09 18.15 -7.26
CA GLY A 9 -12.66 19.54 -7.48
C GLY A 9 -11.19 19.67 -7.96
N GLY A 10 -10.67 18.66 -8.65
CA GLY A 10 -9.26 18.58 -9.04
C GLY A 10 -8.30 18.15 -7.93
N VAL A 11 -8.80 17.92 -6.71
CA VAL A 11 -8.05 17.36 -5.57
C VAL A 11 -8.23 15.85 -5.56
N LYS A 12 -7.15 15.11 -5.34
CA LYS A 12 -7.22 13.67 -5.11
C LYS A 12 -7.57 13.44 -3.65
N ILE A 13 -8.65 12.73 -3.36
CA ILE A 13 -9.02 12.35 -2.00
C ILE A 13 -8.96 10.83 -1.82
N ALA A 14 -8.72 10.41 -0.59
CA ALA A 14 -8.76 9.03 -0.14
C ALA A 14 -9.85 8.90 0.94
N PRO A 15 -11.11 8.60 0.55
CA PRO A 15 -12.18 8.37 1.51
C PRO A 15 -11.90 7.12 2.35
N PHE A 16 -12.08 7.19 3.67
CA PHE A 16 -11.94 6.04 4.55
C PHE A 16 -12.89 6.09 5.76
N LYS A 17 -13.22 4.91 6.30
CA LYS A 17 -13.96 4.76 7.57
C LYS A 17 -13.77 3.37 8.17
N ASN A 18 -13.97 2.34 7.36
CA ASN A 18 -13.95 0.95 7.83
C ASN A 18 -12.51 0.40 7.83
N PRO A 19 -11.97 -0.06 8.98
CA PRO A 19 -10.59 -0.53 9.09
C PRO A 19 -10.18 -1.68 8.16
N SER A 20 -11.14 -2.44 7.66
CA SER A 20 -10.94 -3.60 6.77
C SER A 20 -10.98 -3.26 5.28
N THR A 21 -11.43 -2.05 4.90
CA THR A 21 -11.58 -1.69 3.49
C THR A 21 -10.27 -1.16 2.92
N GLU A 22 -9.68 -1.89 1.98
CA GLU A 22 -8.48 -1.43 1.27
C GLU A 22 -8.80 -0.34 0.23
N PRO A 23 -7.85 0.56 -0.08
CA PRO A 23 -6.51 0.62 0.50
C PRO A 23 -6.42 1.44 1.80
N TYR A 24 -7.39 2.31 2.11
CA TYR A 24 -7.20 3.36 3.11
C TYR A 24 -7.86 3.10 4.46
N GLY A 25 -8.68 2.05 4.59
CA GLY A 25 -9.42 1.73 5.80
C GLY A 25 -8.56 1.71 7.07
N ALA A 26 -7.35 1.17 6.99
CA ALA A 26 -6.42 1.09 8.11
C ALA A 26 -5.98 2.46 8.70
N PHE A 27 -6.26 3.57 8.02
CA PHE A 27 -6.10 4.92 8.56
C PHE A 27 -7.09 5.25 9.68
N ALA A 28 -8.24 4.58 9.73
CA ALA A 28 -9.17 4.72 10.85
C ALA A 28 -8.46 4.47 12.20
N ASN A 29 -8.81 5.27 13.20
CA ASN A 29 -8.36 5.15 14.58
C ASN A 29 -9.10 4.04 15.33
N THR A 30 -10.35 3.75 14.96
CA THR A 30 -11.18 2.69 15.52
C THR A 30 -10.85 1.31 14.92
N THR A 31 -9.58 0.93 14.85
CA THR A 31 -9.21 -0.41 14.37
C THR A 31 -9.48 -1.46 15.45
N PRO A 32 -9.82 -2.72 15.05
CA PRO A 32 -9.92 -3.82 16.00
C PRO A 32 -8.67 -3.98 16.85
N SER A 33 -8.85 -4.36 18.11
CA SER A 33 -7.77 -4.63 19.05
C SER A 33 -6.78 -5.63 18.45
N GLY A 34 -5.49 -5.35 18.60
CA GLY A 34 -4.41 -6.20 18.12
C GLY A 34 -4.11 -6.08 16.62
N LYS A 35 -4.93 -5.38 15.82
CA LYS A 35 -4.65 -5.18 14.39
C LYS A 35 -3.45 -4.26 14.17
N TYR A 36 -3.43 -3.11 14.84
CA TYR A 36 -2.33 -2.14 14.81
C TYR A 36 -2.04 -1.61 16.22
N PRO A 37 -1.53 -2.46 17.14
CA PRO A 37 -1.26 -2.06 18.51
C PRO A 37 -0.16 -1.00 18.54
N ILE A 38 -0.19 -0.16 19.57
CA ILE A 38 0.78 0.93 19.76
C ILE A 38 1.49 0.73 21.08
N LYS A 39 2.80 0.52 21.02
CA LYS A 39 3.67 0.50 22.19
C LYS A 39 4.06 1.93 22.55
N GLN A 40 3.87 2.33 23.81
CA GLN A 40 4.26 3.64 24.30
C GLN A 40 5.00 3.49 25.63
N THR A 41 6.19 4.06 25.72
CA THR A 41 6.90 4.21 27.00
C THR A 41 6.45 5.50 27.66
N VAL A 42 5.97 5.40 28.90
CA VAL A 42 5.45 6.53 29.68
C VAL A 42 6.11 6.56 31.07
N ASN A 43 6.35 7.76 31.58
CA ASN A 43 6.82 7.95 32.95
C ASN A 43 5.61 8.13 33.86
N ILE A 44 5.32 7.12 34.69
CA ILE A 44 4.16 7.08 35.59
C ILE A 44 4.64 6.62 36.97
N ASP A 45 4.15 7.28 38.01
CA ASP A 45 4.38 6.94 39.41
C ASP A 45 5.88 6.85 39.78
N GLY A 46 6.68 7.73 39.19
CA GLY A 46 8.12 7.83 39.42
C GLY A 46 8.98 6.82 38.65
N GLY A 47 8.37 5.97 37.82
CA GLY A 47 9.07 4.98 37.00
C GLY A 47 8.72 5.08 35.52
N SER A 48 9.59 4.52 34.67
CA SER A 48 9.30 4.33 33.25
C SER A 48 8.63 2.99 33.03
N ARG A 49 7.49 2.97 32.32
CA ARG A 49 6.77 1.75 31.96
C ARG A 49 6.36 1.76 30.49
N THR A 50 6.48 0.60 29.83
CA THR A 50 6.00 0.42 28.46
C THR A 50 4.61 -0.19 28.49
N ILE A 51 3.65 0.50 27.89
CA ILE A 51 2.27 0.03 27.73
C ILE A 51 2.03 -0.33 26.27
N VAL A 52 1.31 -1.42 26.03
CA VAL A 52 0.84 -1.80 24.68
C VAL A 52 -0.64 -1.45 24.58
N TRP A 53 -0.96 -0.37 23.87
CA TRP A 53 -2.33 0.02 23.57
C TRP A 53 -2.88 -0.88 22.45
N PRO A 54 -4.04 -1.55 22.64
CA PRO A 54 -4.53 -2.48 21.63
C PRO A 54 -4.91 -1.85 20.28
N SER A 55 -5.24 -0.54 20.26
CA SER A 55 -5.54 0.23 19.05
C SER A 55 -5.22 1.72 19.22
N SER A 56 -5.32 2.50 18.15
CA SER A 56 -5.16 3.96 18.19
C SER A 56 -6.19 4.65 19.08
N GLU A 57 -7.43 4.14 19.13
CA GLU A 57 -8.48 4.71 20.00
C GLU A 57 -8.12 4.59 21.50
N HIS A 58 -7.58 3.45 21.92
CA HIS A 58 -7.06 3.27 23.28
C HIS A 58 -5.95 4.28 23.58
N ALA A 59 -4.96 4.35 22.70
CA ALA A 59 -3.81 5.25 22.86
C ALA A 59 -4.25 6.72 22.93
N PHE A 60 -5.25 7.11 22.11
CA PHE A 60 -5.80 8.46 22.08
C PHE A 60 -6.48 8.85 23.40
N HIS A 61 -7.36 7.99 23.91
CA HIS A 61 -8.02 8.24 25.19
C HIS A 61 -7.05 8.17 26.37
N ALA A 62 -6.01 7.33 26.30
CA ALA A 62 -4.93 7.30 27.28
C ALA A 62 -4.13 8.61 27.31
N GLN A 63 -3.88 9.26 26.16
CA GLN A 63 -3.16 10.55 26.14
C GLN A 63 -3.88 11.63 26.96
N LYS A 64 -5.22 11.64 26.98
CA LYS A 64 -5.99 12.57 27.82
C LYS A 64 -5.64 12.43 29.30
N ILE A 65 -5.61 11.18 29.78
CA ILE A 65 -5.31 10.86 31.18
C ILE A 65 -3.83 11.11 31.49
N LEU A 66 -2.93 10.75 30.58
CA LEU A 66 -1.49 11.03 30.71
C LEU A 66 -1.22 12.54 30.84
N HIS A 67 -1.89 13.35 30.02
CA HIS A 67 -1.82 14.81 30.07
C HIS A 67 -2.31 15.35 31.42
N LEU A 68 -3.48 14.89 31.89
CA LEU A 68 -3.98 15.28 33.21
C LEU A 68 -3.02 14.87 34.32
N LYS A 69 -2.44 13.65 34.29
CA LYS A 69 -1.41 13.23 35.25
C LYS A 69 -0.20 14.16 35.24
N GLY A 70 0.26 14.59 34.06
CA GLY A 70 1.38 15.53 33.91
C GLY A 70 1.10 16.93 34.47
N LYS A 71 -0.17 17.34 34.54
CA LYS A 71 -0.60 18.62 35.12
C LYS A 71 -0.69 18.58 36.65
N LEU A 72 -0.80 17.41 37.25
CA LEU A 72 -0.98 17.25 38.68
C LEU A 72 0.37 17.02 39.38
N PRO A 73 0.55 17.50 40.63
CA PRO A 73 1.70 17.12 41.45
C PRO A 73 1.85 15.60 41.56
N LEU A 74 3.07 15.09 41.67
CA LEU A 74 3.36 13.65 41.77
C LEU A 74 2.71 13.00 43.02
N ASN A 75 2.51 13.77 44.07
CA ASN A 75 1.86 13.33 45.31
C ASN A 75 0.34 13.57 45.33
N HIS A 76 -0.25 14.07 44.25
CA HIS A 76 -1.70 14.31 44.19
C HIS A 76 -2.46 12.98 44.27
N PRO A 77 -3.49 12.82 45.14
CA PRO A 77 -4.19 11.55 45.34
C PRO A 77 -4.72 10.92 44.04
N ALA A 78 -5.22 11.75 43.13
CA ALA A 78 -5.75 11.30 41.85
C ALA A 78 -4.72 10.63 40.92
N GLN A 79 -3.40 10.78 41.16
CA GLN A 79 -2.38 10.10 40.35
C GLN A 79 -2.62 8.60 40.28
N LYS A 80 -2.95 7.97 41.42
CA LYS A 80 -3.20 6.53 41.52
C LYS A 80 -4.45 6.12 40.73
N THR A 81 -5.55 6.85 40.89
CA THR A 81 -6.82 6.59 40.18
C THR A 81 -6.65 6.74 38.67
N LEU A 82 -5.92 7.77 38.23
CA LEU A 82 -5.60 7.97 36.81
C LEU A 82 -4.70 6.85 36.27
N THR A 83 -3.74 6.33 37.05
CA THR A 83 -2.97 5.13 36.66
C THR A 83 -3.88 3.92 36.49
N THR A 84 -4.80 3.67 37.41
CA THR A 84 -5.76 2.56 37.30
C THR A 84 -6.63 2.70 36.06
N MET A 85 -7.10 3.91 35.73
CA MET A 85 -7.84 4.15 34.49
C MET A 85 -7.00 3.83 33.25
N LEU A 86 -5.71 4.17 33.23
CA LEU A 86 -4.81 3.81 32.11
C LEU A 86 -4.66 2.30 31.96
N ASP A 87 -4.53 1.58 33.07
CA ASP A 87 -4.42 0.12 33.05
C ASP A 87 -5.72 -0.53 32.55
N GLU A 88 -6.88 0.02 32.94
CA GLU A 88 -8.18 -0.45 32.45
C GLU A 88 -8.39 -0.15 30.96
N ILE A 89 -7.94 1.01 30.46
CA ILE A 89 -7.90 1.27 29.01
C ILE A 89 -7.03 0.21 28.32
N ALA A 90 -5.81 -0.04 28.81
CA ALA A 90 -4.91 -1.00 28.18
C ALA A 90 -5.47 -2.44 28.16
N ALA A 91 -6.26 -2.82 29.18
CA ALA A 91 -6.85 -4.14 29.31
C ALA A 91 -8.16 -4.32 28.52
N THR A 92 -8.90 -3.23 28.27
CA THR A 92 -10.21 -3.31 27.60
C THR A 92 -10.05 -3.89 26.19
N HIS A 93 -10.84 -4.92 25.87
CA HIS A 93 -10.79 -5.65 24.59
C HIS A 93 -9.42 -6.23 24.20
N ALA A 94 -8.41 -6.21 25.06
CA ALA A 94 -7.08 -6.72 24.75
C ALA A 94 -7.12 -8.20 24.36
N GLY A 95 -6.48 -8.55 23.24
CA GLY A 95 -6.51 -9.91 22.70
C GLY A 95 -7.86 -10.31 22.08
N THR A 96 -8.84 -9.41 22.03
CA THR A 96 -10.07 -9.59 21.28
C THR A 96 -9.96 -8.90 19.92
N ASN A 97 -10.81 -9.29 18.96
CA ASN A 97 -10.95 -8.61 17.68
C ASN A 97 -12.04 -7.52 17.71
N LYS A 98 -12.34 -6.96 18.89
CA LYS A 98 -13.32 -5.87 19.06
C LYS A 98 -12.64 -4.52 18.94
N GLU A 99 -13.40 -3.54 18.45
CA GLU A 99 -12.99 -2.13 18.45
C GLU A 99 -13.22 -1.53 19.84
N TYR A 100 -12.40 -0.55 20.23
CA TYR A 100 -12.65 0.29 21.39
C TYR A 100 -13.37 1.54 20.92
N LEU A 101 -14.51 1.83 21.51
CA LEU A 101 -15.44 2.86 21.05
C LEU A 101 -15.61 3.93 22.14
N PRO A 102 -15.58 5.23 21.79
CA PRO A 102 -15.68 6.31 22.78
C PRO A 102 -16.93 6.23 23.66
N ARG A 103 -18.08 5.85 23.10
CA ARG A 103 -19.37 5.84 23.81
C ARG A 103 -19.61 4.57 24.61
N ASP A 104 -19.05 3.46 24.15
CA ASP A 104 -19.31 2.15 24.76
C ASP A 104 -18.22 1.74 25.76
N ASP A 105 -17.00 2.30 25.63
CA ASP A 105 -15.87 1.94 26.48
C ASP A 105 -15.33 3.12 27.28
N TYR A 106 -14.97 4.24 26.64
CA TYR A 106 -14.33 5.37 27.33
C TYR A 106 -15.30 6.15 28.23
N ASP A 107 -16.48 6.52 27.73
CA ASP A 107 -17.45 7.28 28.51
C ASP A 107 -17.89 6.50 29.77
N PRO A 108 -18.22 5.19 29.70
CA PRO A 108 -18.50 4.39 30.90
C PRO A 108 -17.31 4.28 31.85
N LEU A 109 -16.09 4.13 31.33
CA LEU A 109 -14.88 4.12 32.15
C LEU A 109 -14.76 5.42 32.97
N VAL A 110 -14.85 6.58 32.33
CA VAL A 110 -14.74 7.86 33.04
C VAL A 110 -15.85 7.96 34.10
N ASN A 111 -17.10 7.63 33.73
CA ASN A 111 -18.24 7.68 34.64
C ASN A 111 -18.07 6.77 35.86
N LYS A 112 -17.51 5.56 35.67
CA LYS A 112 -17.17 4.63 36.74
C LYS A 112 -16.23 5.24 37.80
N TYR A 113 -15.29 6.09 37.38
CA TYR A 113 -14.29 6.68 38.27
C TYR A 113 -14.65 8.07 38.82
N LEU A 114 -15.74 8.71 38.40
CA LEU A 114 -16.09 10.08 38.83
C LEU A 114 -16.12 10.25 40.37
N ASN A 115 -16.77 9.33 41.08
CA ASN A 115 -16.84 9.39 42.55
C ASN A 115 -15.46 9.31 43.21
N GLN A 116 -14.57 8.48 42.67
CA GLN A 116 -13.21 8.34 43.20
C GLN A 116 -12.37 9.58 42.85
N LEU A 117 -12.44 10.06 41.61
CA LEU A 117 -11.75 11.27 41.17
C LEU A 117 -12.18 12.50 42.01
N ASN A 118 -13.44 12.58 42.42
CA ASN A 118 -13.94 13.62 43.32
C ASN A 118 -13.39 13.47 44.74
N LYS A 119 -13.37 12.26 45.30
CA LYS A 119 -12.73 11.99 46.60
C LYS A 119 -11.24 12.33 46.57
N ASP A 120 -10.61 12.16 45.42
CA ASP A 120 -9.20 12.47 45.17
C ASP A 120 -8.94 13.95 44.85
N GLY A 121 -9.97 14.80 44.86
CA GLY A 121 -9.85 16.26 44.76
C GLY A 121 -10.03 16.88 43.37
N LEU A 122 -10.41 16.12 42.33
CA LEU A 122 -10.52 16.65 40.97
C LEU A 122 -11.86 17.35 40.64
N ASN A 123 -12.85 17.32 41.53
CA ASN A 123 -14.12 18.07 41.39
C ASN A 123 -14.79 17.97 40.00
N VAL A 124 -14.85 16.76 39.43
CA VAL A 124 -15.45 16.43 38.13
C VAL A 124 -16.88 15.91 38.28
N LYS A 125 -17.81 16.51 37.54
CA LYS A 125 -19.25 16.17 37.64
C LYS A 125 -19.68 15.09 36.67
N ASP A 126 -19.08 15.09 35.49
CA ASP A 126 -19.38 14.18 34.39
C ASP A 126 -18.14 14.01 33.50
N LYS A 127 -18.30 13.20 32.46
CA LYS A 127 -17.26 12.96 31.47
C LYS A 127 -16.83 14.23 30.71
N TYR A 128 -17.72 15.20 30.50
CA TYR A 128 -17.37 16.43 29.78
C TYR A 128 -16.49 17.33 30.64
N ALA A 129 -16.78 17.45 31.93
CA ALA A 129 -15.93 18.14 32.90
C ALA A 129 -14.56 17.45 33.01
N PHE A 130 -14.52 16.11 32.96
CA PHE A 130 -13.26 15.38 32.93
C PHE A 130 -12.43 15.66 31.66
N ASP A 131 -13.07 15.64 30.48
CA ASP A 131 -12.41 16.01 29.22
C ASP A 131 -11.89 17.47 29.26
N ALA A 132 -12.64 18.40 29.86
CA ALA A 132 -12.19 19.79 30.02
C ALA A 132 -10.96 19.92 30.93
N LEU A 133 -10.87 19.14 32.02
CA LEU A 133 -9.65 19.07 32.83
C LEU A 133 -8.45 18.52 32.05
N CYS A 134 -8.71 17.58 31.14
CA CYS A 134 -7.71 17.06 30.21
C CYS A 134 -7.39 18.03 29.05
N ASP A 135 -7.95 19.24 29.03
CA ASP A 135 -7.83 20.22 27.93
C ASP A 135 -8.32 19.67 26.57
N ALA A 136 -9.30 18.76 26.62
CA ALA A 136 -9.76 17.92 25.53
C ALA A 136 -11.25 18.12 25.18
N ASP A 137 -11.81 19.29 25.50
CA ASP A 137 -13.24 19.60 25.41
C ASP A 137 -13.66 20.32 24.12
N PHE A 138 -12.74 20.56 23.18
CA PHE A 138 -13.07 21.17 21.90
C PHE A 138 -14.09 20.35 21.08
N HIS A 139 -15.12 21.03 20.60
CA HIS A 139 -16.05 20.50 19.61
C HIS A 139 -16.51 21.59 18.65
N ALA A 140 -16.38 21.36 17.34
CA ALA A 140 -16.62 22.37 16.31
C ALA A 140 -17.97 23.10 16.47
N THR A 141 -19.04 22.37 16.77
CA THR A 141 -20.38 22.94 16.96
C THR A 141 -20.82 23.12 18.41
N LYS A 142 -20.38 22.26 19.34
CA LYS A 142 -20.88 22.25 20.73
C LYS A 142 -20.01 23.05 21.70
N ASN A 143 -18.72 23.18 21.43
CA ASN A 143 -17.76 23.91 22.26
C ASN A 143 -16.58 24.43 21.40
N PRO A 144 -16.81 25.39 20.50
CA PRO A 144 -15.80 25.85 19.54
C PRO A 144 -14.61 26.58 20.20
N THR A 145 -14.80 27.09 21.42
CA THR A 145 -13.77 27.75 22.23
C THR A 145 -13.06 26.80 23.20
N GLY A 146 -13.46 25.52 23.21
CA GLY A 146 -12.83 24.49 24.03
C GLY A 146 -11.36 24.30 23.68
N LYS A 147 -10.61 23.72 24.62
CA LYS A 147 -9.19 23.47 24.43
C LYS A 147 -8.97 22.32 23.45
N LYS A 148 -7.94 22.45 22.61
CA LYS A 148 -7.69 21.60 21.44
C LYS A 148 -6.57 20.60 21.65
N GLU A 149 -6.25 20.24 22.90
CA GLU A 149 -5.14 19.33 23.17
C GLU A 149 -5.35 17.94 22.56
N THR A 150 -6.61 17.56 22.28
CA THR A 150 -6.96 16.37 21.48
C THR A 150 -6.23 16.29 20.14
N VAL A 151 -5.94 17.43 19.49
CA VAL A 151 -5.20 17.45 18.22
C VAL A 151 -3.77 16.97 18.44
N ASN A 152 -3.12 17.41 19.52
CA ASN A 152 -1.77 16.97 19.87
C ASN A 152 -1.77 15.50 20.30
N PHE A 153 -2.77 15.07 21.06
CA PHE A 153 -2.93 13.66 21.45
C PHE A 153 -3.01 12.75 20.22
N MET A 154 -3.87 13.09 19.25
CA MET A 154 -4.00 12.29 18.04
C MET A 154 -2.75 12.36 17.17
N ARG A 155 -2.08 13.53 17.08
CA ARG A 155 -0.80 13.65 16.36
C ARG A 155 0.26 12.70 16.94
N THR A 156 0.39 12.63 18.26
CA THR A 156 1.29 11.70 18.95
C THR A 156 0.93 10.24 18.63
N VAL A 157 -0.36 9.89 18.67
CA VAL A 157 -0.83 8.54 18.36
C VAL A 157 -0.56 8.14 16.90
N ILE A 158 -0.81 9.04 15.95
CA ILE A 158 -0.52 8.81 14.53
C ILE A 158 0.97 8.60 14.31
N ALA A 159 1.82 9.46 14.88
CA ALA A 159 3.26 9.33 14.77
C ALA A 159 3.73 7.95 15.29
N MET A 160 3.29 7.52 16.46
CA MET A 160 3.62 6.20 17.00
C MET A 160 3.08 5.05 16.14
N LYS A 161 1.84 5.17 15.63
CA LYS A 161 1.24 4.16 14.74
C LYS A 161 2.05 4.00 13.47
N LEU A 162 2.36 5.09 12.78
CA LEU A 162 3.16 5.06 11.55
C LEU A 162 4.62 4.68 11.83
N GLU A 163 5.13 4.93 13.03
CA GLU A 163 6.45 4.47 13.41
C GLU A 163 6.54 2.93 13.52
N GLN A 164 5.50 2.33 14.08
CA GLN A 164 5.50 0.90 14.43
C GLN A 164 4.96 0.00 13.32
N HIS A 165 4.27 0.57 12.33
CA HIS A 165 3.61 -0.15 11.22
C HIS A 165 4.11 0.36 9.86
N PRO A 166 5.24 -0.17 9.33
CA PRO A 166 5.89 0.33 8.13
C PRO A 166 5.01 0.38 6.88
N GLU A 167 4.05 -0.54 6.74
CA GLU A 167 3.10 -0.56 5.65
C GLU A 167 2.11 0.60 5.70
N LEU A 168 1.75 1.07 6.90
CA LEU A 168 0.93 2.27 7.07
C LEU A 168 1.77 3.53 6.88
N ARG A 169 3.03 3.50 7.33
CA ARG A 169 4.01 4.56 7.10
C ARG A 169 4.16 4.87 5.62
N GLU A 170 4.45 3.85 4.81
CA GLU A 170 4.60 4.01 3.37
C GLU A 170 3.29 4.48 2.73
N LYS A 171 2.15 3.98 3.18
CA LYS A 171 0.84 4.42 2.67
C LYS A 171 0.58 5.91 2.92
N ALA A 172 0.96 6.45 4.09
CA ALA A 172 0.87 7.87 4.39
C ALA A 172 1.86 8.70 3.56
N MET A 173 3.11 8.23 3.42
CA MET A 173 4.11 8.86 2.56
C MET A 173 3.70 8.87 1.08
N GLU A 174 3.07 7.80 0.61
CA GLU A 174 2.55 7.73 -0.76
C GLU A 174 1.41 8.74 -0.98
N CYS A 175 0.53 8.92 0.01
CA CYS A 175 -0.47 9.99 -0.05
C CYS A 175 0.19 11.37 -0.17
N ALA A 176 1.22 11.65 0.63
CA ALA A 176 2.00 12.89 0.56
C ALA A 176 2.69 13.09 -0.80
N ARG A 177 3.32 12.03 -1.33
CA ARG A 177 4.04 12.02 -2.61
C ARG A 177 3.10 12.22 -3.79
N GLU A 178 1.93 11.61 -3.75
CA GLU A 178 0.97 11.65 -4.85
C GLU A 178 -0.03 12.80 -4.77
N GLY A 179 -0.08 13.49 -3.63
CA GLY A 179 -1.01 14.58 -3.35
C GLY A 179 -2.42 14.06 -3.17
N ILE A 180 -2.58 12.99 -2.39
CA ILE A 180 -3.86 12.38 -2.04
C ILE A 180 -4.21 12.77 -0.61
N LEU A 181 -5.33 13.46 -0.43
CA LEU A 181 -5.82 13.93 0.86
C LEU A 181 -6.70 12.86 1.52
N PRO A 182 -6.30 12.25 2.64
CA PRO A 182 -7.17 11.34 3.37
C PRO A 182 -8.39 12.10 3.92
N VAL A 183 -9.58 11.52 3.76
CA VAL A 183 -10.84 12.10 4.25
C VAL A 183 -11.61 11.04 5.01
N GLU A 184 -11.76 11.21 6.33
CA GLU A 184 -12.62 10.32 7.09
C GLU A 184 -14.09 10.63 6.78
N ILE A 185 -14.88 9.59 6.53
CA ILE A 185 -16.30 9.70 6.20
C ILE A 185 -17.14 9.25 7.40
N SER A 186 -17.92 10.18 7.96
CA SER A 186 -18.78 9.89 9.11
C SER A 186 -20.02 10.78 9.07
N GLN A 187 -21.18 10.20 9.35
CA GLN A 187 -22.43 10.96 9.51
C GLN A 187 -22.53 11.68 10.85
N TYR A 188 -21.70 11.32 11.83
CA TYR A 188 -21.83 11.80 13.22
C TYR A 188 -20.66 12.66 13.70
N ASP A 189 -19.49 12.54 13.08
CA ASP A 189 -18.28 13.22 13.53
C ASP A 189 -17.97 14.42 12.65
N VAL A 190 -17.97 15.61 13.27
CA VAL A 190 -17.67 16.89 12.61
C VAL A 190 -16.28 17.43 12.97
N ASN A 191 -15.55 16.77 13.88
CA ASN A 191 -14.19 17.16 14.22
C ASN A 191 -13.19 16.32 13.41
N TRP A 192 -13.27 15.00 13.52
CA TRP A 192 -12.29 14.08 12.94
C TRP A 192 -12.57 13.73 11.48
N ALA A 193 -13.83 13.87 11.05
CA ALA A 193 -14.32 13.51 9.73
C ALA A 193 -14.91 14.69 8.95
N SER A 194 -15.29 14.42 7.70
CA SER A 194 -15.99 15.33 6.77
C SER A 194 -17.41 15.70 7.21
N GLY A 195 -18.02 14.89 8.07
CA GLY A 195 -19.34 15.16 8.66
C GLY A 195 -20.53 14.92 7.72
N PRO A 196 -21.77 15.10 8.24
CA PRO A 196 -22.99 14.79 7.52
C PRO A 196 -23.22 15.67 6.30
N ASP A 197 -22.84 16.95 6.36
CA ASP A 197 -23.06 17.97 5.32
C ASP A 197 -21.75 18.43 4.65
N GLY A 198 -20.64 17.76 4.94
CA GLY A 198 -19.32 18.06 4.39
C GLY A 198 -18.64 19.28 5.02
N LYS A 199 -19.20 19.83 6.11
CA LYS A 199 -18.61 20.94 6.89
C LYS A 199 -17.76 20.49 8.08
N GLY A 200 -17.56 19.18 8.25
CA GLY A 200 -16.68 18.64 9.28
C GLY A 200 -15.22 19.02 9.04
N LEU A 201 -14.41 19.05 10.10
CA LEU A 201 -13.05 19.58 10.04
C LEU A 201 -12.02 18.59 9.48
N ASN A 202 -12.37 17.31 9.31
CA ASN A 202 -11.50 16.23 8.83
C ASN A 202 -10.10 16.22 9.49
N MET A 203 -10.06 16.48 10.80
CA MET A 203 -8.79 16.58 11.52
C MET A 203 -7.95 15.29 11.42
N LEU A 204 -8.59 14.11 11.35
CA LEU A 204 -7.86 12.85 11.30
C LEU A 204 -7.08 12.72 9.99
N GLY A 205 -7.78 12.93 8.87
CA GLY A 205 -7.15 12.85 7.55
C GLY A 205 -6.06 13.90 7.33
N ILE A 206 -6.25 15.10 7.87
CA ILE A 206 -5.25 16.18 7.87
C ILE A 206 -3.99 15.73 8.63
N LEU A 207 -4.12 15.27 9.87
CA LEU A 207 -2.98 14.87 10.69
C LEU A 207 -2.20 13.68 10.10
N ILE A 208 -2.90 12.73 9.45
CA ILE A 208 -2.26 11.62 8.75
C ILE A 208 -1.39 12.13 7.61
N LEU A 209 -1.87 13.10 6.82
CA LEU A 209 -1.11 13.68 5.73
C LEU A 209 0.03 14.58 6.23
N GLU A 210 -0.16 15.30 7.34
CA GLU A 210 0.91 16.08 7.99
C GLU A 210 2.07 15.18 8.41
N GLU A 211 1.80 14.04 9.06
CA GLU A 211 2.84 13.09 9.45
C GLU A 211 3.46 12.42 8.20
N GLY A 212 2.66 12.08 7.19
CA GLY A 212 3.16 11.59 5.89
C GLY A 212 4.11 12.58 5.21
N ASN A 213 3.78 13.87 5.22
CA ASN A 213 4.64 14.94 4.70
C ASN A 213 5.96 15.01 5.46
N LYS A 214 5.92 14.97 6.80
CA LYS A 214 7.13 14.98 7.64
C LYS A 214 8.05 13.81 7.32
N LEU A 215 7.52 12.60 7.22
CA LEU A 215 8.27 11.39 6.88
C LEU A 215 8.85 11.46 5.45
N LEU A 216 8.08 11.99 4.49
CA LEU A 216 8.53 12.17 3.11
C LEU A 216 9.70 13.17 3.02
N ILE A 217 9.63 14.28 3.76
CA ILE A 217 10.70 15.28 3.85
C ILE A 217 11.96 14.70 4.48
N GLN A 218 11.83 13.88 5.52
CA GLN A 218 12.96 13.18 6.14
C GLN A 218 13.68 12.23 5.15
N ASN A 219 12.96 11.74 4.14
CA ASN A 219 13.53 10.96 3.03
C ASN A 219 14.08 11.81 1.86
N GLY A 220 14.12 13.14 2.01
CA GLY A 220 14.63 14.05 0.98
C GLY A 220 13.66 14.31 -0.19
N GLU A 221 12.41 13.87 -0.06
CA GLU A 221 11.36 14.10 -1.07
C GLU A 221 10.50 15.33 -0.70
N LYS A 222 9.74 15.86 -1.67
CA LYS A 222 8.85 17.01 -1.48
C LYS A 222 7.39 16.59 -1.52
N PRO A 223 6.55 16.97 -0.53
CA PRO A 223 5.14 16.67 -0.56
C PRO A 223 4.40 17.50 -1.62
N ARG A 224 3.39 16.89 -2.26
CA ARG A 224 2.54 17.60 -3.24
C ARG A 224 1.49 18.49 -2.59
N ILE A 225 1.11 18.21 -1.35
CA ILE A 225 0.21 19.05 -0.53
C ILE A 225 0.99 19.47 0.73
N PRO A 226 1.79 20.55 0.68
CA PRO A 226 2.61 20.96 1.82
C PRO A 226 1.80 21.42 3.04
N ASN A 227 0.59 21.95 2.82
CA ASN A 227 -0.32 22.40 3.87
C ASN A 227 -1.68 21.68 3.76
N PRO A 228 -1.81 20.49 4.39
CA PRO A 228 -3.05 19.69 4.36
C PRO A 228 -4.27 20.45 4.88
N THR A 229 -4.11 21.24 5.95
CA THR A 229 -5.20 22.04 6.54
C THR A 229 -5.76 23.03 5.52
N GLN A 230 -4.89 23.84 4.89
CA GLN A 230 -5.33 24.82 3.89
C GLN A 230 -5.95 24.15 2.66
N ALA A 231 -5.37 23.04 2.19
CA ALA A 231 -5.90 22.29 1.05
C ALA A 231 -7.31 21.75 1.33
N TYR A 232 -7.54 21.20 2.53
CA TYR A 232 -8.87 20.74 2.92
C TYR A 232 -9.87 21.89 3.06
N GLN A 233 -9.48 23.01 3.67
CA GLN A 233 -10.33 24.20 3.79
C GLN A 233 -10.76 24.76 2.42
N GLN A 234 -9.84 24.81 1.45
CA GLN A 234 -10.16 25.24 0.09
C GLN A 234 -11.10 24.26 -0.63
N LEU A 235 -10.87 22.95 -0.46
CA LEU A 235 -11.77 21.94 -1.00
C LEU A 235 -13.17 22.04 -0.38
N GLN A 236 -13.25 22.22 0.94
CA GLN A 236 -14.50 22.36 1.66
C GLN A 236 -15.28 23.62 1.27
N SER A 237 -14.61 24.78 1.12
CA SER A 237 -15.28 26.03 0.75
C SER A 237 -15.91 25.97 -0.65
N THR A 238 -15.37 25.15 -1.55
CA THR A 238 -15.83 25.02 -2.94
C THR A 238 -16.69 23.79 -3.20
N HIS A 239 -16.56 22.73 -2.39
CA HIS A 239 -17.15 21.41 -2.64
C HIS A 239 -17.74 20.74 -1.37
N SER A 240 -18.13 21.50 -0.33
CA SER A 240 -18.71 20.95 0.90
C SER A 240 -19.84 19.94 0.67
N ALA A 241 -20.84 20.26 -0.17
CA ALA A 241 -21.93 19.34 -0.46
C ALA A 241 -21.45 17.98 -1.03
N ALA A 242 -20.37 17.97 -1.81
CA ALA A 242 -19.79 16.75 -2.35
C ALA A 242 -18.92 16.00 -1.33
N LEU A 243 -18.42 16.66 -0.28
CA LEU A 243 -17.74 16.04 0.85
C LEU A 243 -18.70 15.40 1.87
N ALA A 244 -20.00 15.69 1.78
CA ALA A 244 -21.01 15.16 2.68
C ALA A 244 -21.01 13.62 2.74
N HIS A 245 -21.30 13.08 3.93
CA HIS A 245 -21.33 11.63 4.16
C HIS A 245 -22.15 10.88 3.11
N ASN A 246 -23.37 11.35 2.78
CA ASN A 246 -24.24 10.68 1.82
C ASN A 246 -23.68 10.61 0.39
N GLN A 247 -22.78 11.53 0.03
CA GLN A 247 -22.09 11.51 -1.27
C GLN A 247 -20.88 10.58 -1.23
N GLN A 248 -20.13 10.58 -0.13
CA GLN A 248 -18.86 9.87 -0.03
C GLN A 248 -18.97 8.42 0.49
N VAL A 249 -20.08 8.02 1.11
CA VAL A 249 -20.25 6.64 1.62
C VAL A 249 -20.07 5.58 0.53
N ASN A 250 -20.56 5.85 -0.69
CA ASN A 250 -20.39 4.96 -1.85
C ASN A 250 -18.96 4.91 -2.38
N ASN A 251 -18.13 5.86 -1.96
CA ASN A 251 -16.72 5.91 -2.30
C ASN A 251 -15.84 5.24 -1.24
N LEU A 252 -16.38 4.67 -0.15
CA LEU A 252 -15.56 3.97 0.84
C LEU A 252 -14.86 2.72 0.26
N THR A 253 -15.47 2.08 -0.74
CA THR A 253 -14.89 0.92 -1.43
C THR A 253 -14.46 1.32 -2.85
N PRO A 254 -13.18 1.15 -3.22
CA PRO A 254 -12.70 1.42 -4.57
C PRO A 254 -13.50 0.69 -5.65
N ASN A 255 -13.99 1.44 -6.63
CA ASN A 255 -14.70 0.92 -7.79
C ASN A 255 -14.42 1.79 -9.01
N THR A 256 -14.54 1.24 -10.22
CA THR A 256 -14.18 1.94 -11.47
C THR A 256 -15.13 3.09 -11.84
N ALA A 257 -16.27 3.25 -11.15
CA ALA A 257 -17.21 4.33 -11.47
C ALA A 257 -16.71 5.67 -10.93
N ASN A 258 -16.21 5.70 -9.70
CA ASN A 258 -15.86 6.95 -9.01
C ASN A 258 -14.37 7.07 -8.68
N TRP A 259 -13.63 5.96 -8.75
CA TRP A 259 -12.20 5.96 -8.44
C TRP A 259 -11.35 6.00 -9.69
N VAL A 260 -10.33 6.84 -9.64
CA VAL A 260 -9.21 6.83 -10.57
C VAL A 260 -8.22 5.79 -10.07
N PHE A 261 -7.93 4.80 -10.91
CA PHE A 261 -6.84 3.86 -10.70
C PHE A 261 -5.65 4.36 -11.53
N PRO A 262 -4.64 4.99 -10.91
CA PRO A 262 -3.52 5.53 -11.65
C PRO A 262 -2.89 4.42 -12.47
N LYS A 263 -2.78 4.65 -13.77
CA LYS A 263 -1.93 3.82 -14.61
C LYS A 263 -0.51 4.07 -14.16
N SER A 264 0.09 3.08 -13.50
CA SER A 264 1.51 3.10 -13.22
C SER A 264 2.24 3.03 -14.56
N ASN A 265 3.06 4.02 -14.89
CA ASN A 265 3.92 3.93 -16.07
C ASN A 265 4.85 2.71 -15.93
N PRO A 266 5.23 2.04 -17.02
CA PRO A 266 6.25 1.00 -16.98
C PRO A 266 7.52 1.50 -16.28
N ILE A 267 8.13 0.67 -15.44
CA ILE A 267 9.38 1.05 -14.75
C ILE A 267 10.48 1.14 -15.80
N LYS A 268 11.07 2.33 -15.95
CA LYS A 268 12.31 2.52 -16.71
C LYS A 268 13.47 2.52 -15.73
N PHE A 269 14.41 1.59 -15.92
CA PHE A 269 15.59 1.51 -15.08
C PHE A 269 16.55 2.63 -15.40
N LYS A 270 17.08 3.29 -14.37
CA LYS A 270 18.10 4.32 -14.54
C LYS A 270 19.47 3.66 -14.62
N GLY A 271 20.32 4.11 -15.53
CA GLY A 271 21.73 3.71 -15.52
C GLY A 271 22.40 4.10 -14.19
N SER A 272 23.35 3.29 -13.73
CA SER A 272 24.19 3.66 -12.58
C SER A 272 25.06 4.89 -12.89
N ASP A 273 25.34 5.72 -11.87
CA ASP A 273 26.22 6.90 -11.99
C ASP A 273 27.72 6.54 -12.12
N TYR A 274 28.03 5.24 -12.15
CA TYR A 274 29.37 4.70 -12.26
C TYR A 274 29.37 3.49 -13.19
N TYR A 275 30.52 3.22 -13.80
CA TYR A 275 30.75 2.03 -14.61
C TYR A 275 31.21 0.86 -13.75
N SER A 276 30.66 -0.30 -14.03
CA SER A 276 30.97 -1.58 -13.40
C SER A 276 31.66 -2.49 -14.42
N GLN A 277 32.47 -3.42 -13.93
CA GLN A 277 32.98 -4.49 -14.79
C GLN A 277 31.85 -5.46 -15.16
N PRO A 278 31.89 -6.11 -16.34
CA PRO A 278 30.86 -7.06 -16.79
C PRO A 278 30.84 -8.40 -15.99
N ILE A 279 31.54 -8.48 -14.86
CA ILE A 279 31.73 -9.69 -14.03
C ILE A 279 30.99 -9.55 -12.68
N MET A 280 29.95 -8.70 -12.61
CA MET A 280 29.12 -8.65 -11.41
C MET A 280 28.44 -10.00 -11.16
N SER A 281 28.31 -10.38 -9.88
CA SER A 281 27.52 -11.54 -9.51
C SER A 281 26.03 -11.29 -9.74
N ALA A 282 25.25 -12.35 -9.97
CA ALA A 282 23.81 -12.25 -10.15
C ALA A 282 23.11 -11.51 -8.99
N ASN A 283 23.56 -11.74 -7.76
CA ASN A 283 23.02 -11.11 -6.56
C ASN A 283 23.28 -9.59 -6.51
N GLU A 284 24.44 -9.13 -6.97
CA GLU A 284 24.74 -7.69 -7.02
C GLU A 284 23.94 -6.98 -8.11
N ILE A 285 23.76 -7.64 -9.26
CA ILE A 285 22.91 -7.15 -10.33
C ILE A 285 21.47 -7.05 -9.81
N GLU A 286 20.96 -8.11 -9.18
CA GLU A 286 19.59 -8.15 -8.65
C GLU A 286 19.32 -7.05 -7.61
N LYS A 287 20.20 -6.88 -6.62
CA LYS A 287 20.09 -5.80 -5.61
C LYS A 287 20.05 -4.40 -6.21
N SER A 288 20.69 -4.21 -7.36
CA SER A 288 20.65 -2.92 -8.08
C SER A 288 19.31 -2.74 -8.78
N LEU A 289 18.83 -3.80 -9.45
CA LEU A 289 17.52 -3.80 -10.12
C LEU A 289 16.36 -3.65 -9.13
N GLU A 290 16.45 -4.19 -7.92
CA GLU A 290 15.47 -3.96 -6.84
C GLU A 290 15.33 -2.48 -6.46
N LYS A 291 16.36 -1.68 -6.70
CA LYS A 291 16.38 -0.22 -6.49
C LYS A 291 15.99 0.58 -7.74
N GLY A 292 15.62 -0.10 -8.83
CA GLY A 292 15.32 0.52 -10.12
C GLY A 292 16.56 1.04 -10.87
N ILE A 293 17.75 0.54 -10.54
CA ILE A 293 19.03 0.93 -11.15
C ILE A 293 19.55 -0.24 -11.98
N VAL A 294 19.95 0.03 -13.23
CA VAL A 294 20.66 -0.92 -14.09
C VAL A 294 22.16 -0.57 -14.09
N PRO A 295 23.05 -1.46 -13.60
CA PRO A 295 24.49 -1.23 -13.69
C PRO A 295 24.96 -1.13 -15.14
N LEU A 296 25.86 -0.18 -15.40
CA LEU A 296 26.43 0.06 -16.74
C LEU A 296 27.87 -0.45 -16.84
N VAL A 297 28.23 -1.00 -17.98
CA VAL A 297 29.64 -1.26 -18.37
C VAL A 297 30.21 -0.05 -19.10
N SER A 298 29.37 0.59 -19.93
CA SER A 298 29.65 1.86 -20.61
C SER A 298 28.35 2.62 -20.85
N ASP A 299 28.43 3.83 -21.44
CA ASP A 299 27.23 4.58 -21.87
C ASP A 299 26.33 3.81 -22.85
N GLN A 300 26.92 2.86 -23.58
CA GLN A 300 26.24 2.10 -24.63
C GLN A 300 25.94 0.65 -24.24
N GLU A 301 26.35 0.22 -23.05
CA GLU A 301 26.25 -1.19 -22.64
C GLU A 301 25.91 -1.33 -21.16
N THR A 302 24.83 -2.06 -20.86
CA THR A 302 24.52 -2.47 -19.48
C THR A 302 25.34 -3.68 -19.07
N VAL A 303 25.47 -3.95 -17.77
CA VAL A 303 26.09 -5.19 -17.29
C VAL A 303 25.33 -6.43 -17.79
N LEU A 304 24.00 -6.35 -17.95
CA LEU A 304 23.21 -7.44 -18.53
C LEU A 304 23.57 -7.70 -19.99
N ASP A 305 23.75 -6.64 -20.80
CA ASP A 305 24.24 -6.74 -22.18
C ASP A 305 25.61 -7.44 -22.19
N GLY A 306 26.56 -6.96 -21.39
CA GLY A 306 27.93 -7.48 -21.31
C GLY A 306 27.99 -8.96 -20.89
N CYS A 307 27.25 -9.34 -19.84
CA CYS A 307 27.16 -10.74 -19.39
C CYS A 307 26.63 -11.67 -20.50
N LEU A 308 25.60 -11.25 -21.23
CA LEU A 308 24.99 -12.07 -22.29
C LEU A 308 25.87 -12.15 -23.54
N ASN A 309 26.52 -11.04 -23.92
CA ASN A 309 27.44 -10.98 -25.07
C ASN A 309 28.71 -11.80 -24.84
N LEU A 310 29.32 -11.67 -23.65
CA LEU A 310 30.56 -12.36 -23.30
C LEU A 310 30.34 -13.80 -22.82
N GLY A 311 29.09 -14.19 -22.56
CA GLY A 311 28.75 -15.50 -22.04
C GLY A 311 29.07 -15.71 -20.55
N ILE A 312 29.38 -14.64 -19.82
CA ILE A 312 29.71 -14.64 -18.39
C ILE A 312 28.41 -14.59 -17.59
N ASN A 313 28.18 -15.53 -16.68
CA ASN A 313 26.93 -15.62 -15.88
C ASN A 313 25.63 -15.57 -16.73
N LYS A 314 25.70 -15.97 -18.00
CA LYS A 314 24.66 -15.70 -19.00
C LYS A 314 23.27 -16.24 -18.64
N ASN A 315 23.20 -17.38 -17.94
CA ASN A 315 21.91 -17.96 -17.53
C ASN A 315 21.22 -17.09 -16.47
N ASP A 316 21.97 -16.60 -15.48
CA ASP A 316 21.42 -15.74 -14.43
C ASP A 316 21.09 -14.36 -14.98
N ALA A 317 21.97 -13.80 -15.81
CA ALA A 317 21.70 -12.54 -16.53
C ALA A 317 20.43 -12.66 -17.40
N ALA A 318 20.24 -13.77 -18.12
CA ALA A 318 19.03 -14.01 -18.91
C ALA A 318 17.77 -14.09 -18.05
N ARG A 319 17.84 -14.78 -16.89
CA ARG A 319 16.73 -14.86 -15.93
C ARG A 319 16.39 -13.48 -15.35
N LEU A 320 17.39 -12.74 -14.88
CA LEU A 320 17.20 -11.40 -14.31
C LEU A 320 16.63 -10.43 -15.35
N LEU A 321 17.21 -10.37 -16.55
CA LEU A 321 16.70 -9.52 -17.64
C LEU A 321 15.24 -9.84 -17.95
N THR A 322 14.86 -11.12 -18.04
CA THR A 322 13.48 -11.53 -18.30
C THR A 322 12.55 -11.14 -17.16
N THR A 323 12.89 -11.52 -15.93
CA THR A 323 12.09 -11.23 -14.73
C THR A 323 11.85 -9.74 -14.56
N TYR A 324 12.90 -8.92 -14.67
CA TYR A 324 12.78 -7.47 -14.48
C TYR A 324 12.14 -6.76 -15.68
N SER A 325 12.22 -7.31 -16.89
CA SER A 325 11.44 -6.83 -18.04
C SER A 325 9.94 -7.03 -17.79
N VAL A 326 9.53 -8.19 -17.25
CA VAL A 326 8.11 -8.44 -16.90
C VAL A 326 7.67 -7.55 -15.73
N LYS A 327 8.46 -7.47 -14.66
CA LYS A 327 8.18 -6.58 -13.51
C LYS A 327 8.06 -5.11 -13.92
N SER A 328 8.84 -4.68 -14.92
CA SER A 328 8.75 -3.34 -15.51
C SER A 328 7.41 -3.07 -16.16
N VAL A 329 6.91 -3.98 -17.01
CA VAL A 329 5.59 -3.87 -17.63
C VAL A 329 4.49 -3.81 -16.57
N MET A 330 4.60 -4.63 -15.53
CA MET A 330 3.66 -4.63 -14.40
C MET A 330 3.81 -3.41 -13.48
N SER A 331 4.82 -2.57 -13.71
CA SER A 331 5.19 -1.43 -12.88
C SER A 331 5.28 -1.75 -11.39
N ASN A 332 5.73 -2.96 -11.08
CA ASN A 332 5.79 -3.47 -9.71
C ASN A 332 6.96 -4.46 -9.59
N LEU A 333 8.04 -4.03 -8.93
CA LEU A 333 9.22 -4.87 -8.69
C LEU A 333 8.93 -6.07 -7.77
N ASN A 334 7.81 -6.04 -7.04
CA ASN A 334 7.38 -7.13 -6.17
C ASN A 334 6.48 -8.16 -6.88
N THR A 335 6.15 -7.97 -8.16
CA THR A 335 5.35 -8.95 -8.90
C THR A 335 6.10 -10.29 -8.95
N GLN A 336 5.44 -11.33 -8.45
CA GLN A 336 5.92 -12.69 -8.49
C GLN A 336 5.73 -13.26 -9.89
N VAL A 337 6.82 -13.62 -10.55
CA VAL A 337 6.80 -14.15 -11.92
C VAL A 337 7.66 -15.40 -11.99
N ASN A 338 7.12 -16.45 -12.62
CA ASN A 338 7.87 -17.66 -12.93
C ASN A 338 8.13 -17.72 -14.44
N VAL A 339 9.40 -17.80 -14.81
CA VAL A 339 9.88 -17.84 -16.21
C VAL A 339 10.27 -19.28 -16.55
N GLN A 340 9.62 -19.84 -17.57
CA GLN A 340 9.92 -21.19 -18.07
C GLN A 340 10.01 -21.19 -19.59
N MET A 341 10.91 -21.99 -20.14
CA MET A 341 10.90 -22.31 -21.56
C MET A 341 10.16 -23.63 -21.77
N VAL A 342 9.21 -23.63 -22.69
CA VAL A 342 8.40 -24.82 -23.02
C VAL A 342 8.49 -25.13 -24.51
N ASN A 343 8.19 -26.38 -24.89
CA ASN A 343 8.04 -26.73 -26.30
C ASN A 343 6.87 -25.96 -26.91
N ASN A 344 7.11 -25.40 -28.10
CA ASN A 344 6.05 -24.75 -28.84
C ASN A 344 5.31 -25.80 -29.69
N THR A 345 4.02 -26.02 -29.42
CA THR A 345 3.19 -26.95 -30.20
C THR A 345 3.03 -26.54 -31.67
N ARG A 346 3.42 -25.31 -32.01
CA ARG A 346 3.45 -24.77 -33.38
C ARG A 346 4.86 -24.61 -33.94
N ALA A 347 5.86 -25.32 -33.42
CA ALA A 347 7.27 -25.23 -33.85
C ALA A 347 7.47 -25.39 -35.38
N ASN A 348 6.60 -26.15 -36.05
CA ASN A 348 6.69 -26.38 -37.51
C ASN A 348 5.96 -25.33 -38.36
N VAL A 349 5.38 -24.29 -37.74
CA VAL A 349 4.67 -23.22 -38.43
C VAL A 349 5.63 -22.06 -38.69
N LYS A 350 5.64 -21.52 -39.92
CA LYS A 350 6.50 -20.39 -40.31
C LYS A 350 6.36 -19.22 -39.33
N GLY A 351 7.48 -18.75 -38.78
CA GLY A 351 7.53 -17.62 -37.83
C GLY A 351 7.38 -17.99 -36.36
N HIS A 352 7.23 -19.28 -36.02
CA HIS A 352 7.24 -19.76 -34.64
C HIS A 352 8.59 -20.36 -34.26
N ASP A 353 9.14 -19.94 -33.12
CA ASP A 353 10.34 -20.56 -32.54
C ASP A 353 10.01 -21.98 -32.02
N PRO A 354 10.97 -22.93 -32.02
CA PRO A 354 10.77 -24.28 -31.49
C PRO A 354 10.39 -24.32 -30.00
N LYS A 355 10.79 -23.29 -29.25
CA LYS A 355 10.48 -23.08 -27.84
C LYS A 355 9.68 -21.80 -27.67
N ALA A 356 8.81 -21.76 -26.67
CA ALA A 356 8.11 -20.56 -26.25
C ALA A 356 8.48 -20.20 -24.81
N MET A 357 8.57 -18.90 -24.52
CA MET A 357 8.78 -18.42 -23.15
C MET A 357 7.44 -18.27 -22.45
N LYS A 358 7.19 -19.09 -21.45
CA LYS A 358 6.00 -19.07 -20.59
C LYS A 358 6.29 -18.24 -19.35
N ILE A 359 5.56 -17.14 -19.18
CA ILE A 359 5.55 -16.31 -17.98
C ILE A 359 4.31 -16.66 -17.18
N THR A 360 4.47 -17.11 -15.94
CA THR A 360 3.34 -17.46 -15.06
C THR A 360 3.24 -16.44 -13.91
N PHE A 361 2.04 -15.91 -13.72
CA PHE A 361 1.68 -14.95 -12.68
C PHE A 361 0.96 -15.65 -11.52
N SER A 362 0.73 -14.92 -10.43
CA SER A 362 0.01 -15.47 -9.26
C SER A 362 -1.48 -15.72 -9.54
N SER A 363 -2.05 -15.05 -10.55
CA SER A 363 -3.46 -15.19 -10.90
C SER A 363 -3.74 -14.92 -12.39
N GLN A 364 -4.90 -15.40 -12.87
CA GLN A 364 -5.42 -15.07 -14.19
C GLN A 364 -5.63 -13.56 -14.37
N LYS A 365 -6.00 -12.84 -13.30
CA LYS A 365 -6.21 -11.38 -13.32
C LYS A 365 -4.90 -10.63 -13.59
N GLU A 366 -3.81 -11.00 -12.93
CA GLU A 366 -2.49 -10.41 -13.19
C GLU A 366 -2.00 -10.72 -14.61
N ALA A 367 -2.20 -11.95 -15.09
CA ALA A 367 -1.84 -12.34 -16.44
C ALA A 367 -2.63 -11.56 -17.50
N GLN A 368 -3.91 -11.28 -17.24
CA GLN A 368 -4.76 -10.43 -18.08
C GLN A 368 -4.28 -8.98 -18.07
N GLU A 369 -3.95 -8.42 -16.91
CA GLU A 369 -3.38 -7.09 -16.80
C GLU A 369 -2.08 -6.97 -17.59
N PHE A 370 -1.18 -7.95 -17.47
CA PHE A 370 0.06 -8.00 -18.26
C PHE A 370 -0.23 -7.97 -19.77
N CYS A 371 -1.13 -8.82 -20.27
CA CYS A 371 -1.52 -8.85 -21.68
C CYS A 371 -2.09 -7.51 -22.17
N GLU A 372 -2.90 -6.83 -21.35
CA GLU A 372 -3.44 -5.52 -21.69
C GLU A 372 -2.34 -4.46 -21.81
N ARG A 373 -1.37 -4.47 -20.90
CA ARG A 373 -0.23 -3.53 -20.93
C ARG A 373 0.70 -3.82 -22.11
N LEU A 374 1.01 -5.09 -22.38
CA LEU A 374 1.75 -5.48 -23.59
C LEU A 374 1.13 -4.86 -24.85
N TYR A 375 -0.20 -4.94 -24.97
CA TYR A 375 -0.91 -4.43 -26.13
C TYR A 375 -1.00 -2.90 -26.15
N LYS A 376 -1.48 -2.27 -25.07
CA LYS A 376 -1.79 -0.83 -25.01
C LYS A 376 -0.54 0.04 -24.91
N GLU A 377 0.49 -0.42 -24.20
CA GLU A 377 1.65 0.41 -23.81
C GLU A 377 2.91 0.03 -24.56
N HIS A 378 3.06 -1.25 -24.92
CA HIS A 378 4.26 -1.75 -25.61
C HIS A 378 3.99 -2.09 -27.08
N GLY A 379 2.75 -2.00 -27.57
CA GLY A 379 2.39 -2.37 -28.94
C GLY A 379 2.83 -3.79 -29.30
N ILE A 380 2.73 -4.72 -28.34
CA ILE A 380 3.03 -6.13 -28.50
C ILE A 380 1.72 -6.87 -28.76
N HIS A 381 1.67 -7.56 -29.89
CA HIS A 381 0.45 -8.22 -30.37
C HIS A 381 0.54 -9.74 -30.27
N SER A 382 -0.61 -10.39 -30.40
CA SER A 382 -0.68 -11.84 -30.50
C SER A 382 -0.14 -12.30 -31.85
N LEU A 383 0.94 -13.08 -31.82
CA LEU A 383 1.45 -13.74 -33.03
C LEU A 383 0.40 -14.69 -33.63
N THR A 384 -0.39 -15.37 -32.79
CA THR A 384 -1.37 -16.38 -33.25
C THR A 384 -2.68 -15.79 -33.74
N ARG A 385 -3.08 -14.61 -33.27
CA ARG A 385 -4.33 -13.92 -33.68
C ARG A 385 -4.09 -12.77 -34.66
N GLY A 386 -2.84 -12.49 -34.98
CA GLY A 386 -2.44 -11.46 -35.94
C GLY A 386 -2.30 -10.05 -35.33
N PRO A 387 -1.84 -9.09 -36.15
CA PRO A 387 -1.65 -7.70 -35.73
C PRO A 387 -2.93 -7.07 -35.17
N GLY A 388 -2.78 -6.15 -34.21
CA GLY A 388 -3.92 -5.46 -33.60
C GLY A 388 -4.74 -6.30 -32.63
N LYS A 389 -4.40 -7.58 -32.39
CA LYS A 389 -5.01 -8.41 -31.35
C LYS A 389 -4.09 -8.54 -30.15
N MET A 390 -4.67 -8.45 -28.96
CA MET A 390 -3.98 -8.67 -27.69
C MET A 390 -3.62 -10.15 -27.52
N LYS A 391 -2.50 -10.44 -26.85
CA LYS A 391 -2.20 -11.80 -26.34
C LYS A 391 -3.27 -12.24 -25.35
N THR A 392 -3.49 -13.54 -25.24
CA THR A 392 -4.51 -14.08 -24.33
C THR A 392 -3.81 -14.90 -23.24
N PRO A 393 -4.07 -14.59 -21.95
CA PRO A 393 -3.55 -15.41 -20.87
C PRO A 393 -4.30 -16.76 -20.80
N HIS A 394 -3.56 -17.82 -20.50
CA HIS A 394 -4.09 -19.17 -20.30
C HIS A 394 -3.63 -19.69 -18.94
N ASN A 395 -4.58 -19.90 -18.01
CA ASN A 395 -4.34 -20.41 -16.65
C ASN A 395 -3.24 -19.63 -15.89
N GLY A 396 -3.32 -18.30 -15.90
CA GLY A 396 -2.33 -17.42 -15.27
C GLY A 396 -1.02 -17.30 -16.04
N SER A 397 -0.91 -17.89 -17.23
CA SER A 397 0.32 -17.87 -18.04
C SER A 397 0.18 -17.07 -19.34
N VAL A 398 1.26 -16.40 -19.74
CA VAL A 398 1.38 -15.63 -20.97
C VAL A 398 2.63 -16.06 -21.72
N PHE A 399 2.53 -16.18 -23.05
CA PHE A 399 3.63 -16.63 -23.89
C PHE A 399 4.28 -15.47 -24.63
N LEU A 400 5.59 -15.32 -24.44
CA LEU A 400 6.43 -14.33 -25.10
C LEU A 400 7.28 -15.00 -26.18
N THR A 401 7.44 -14.28 -27.29
CA THR A 401 8.40 -14.59 -28.34
C THR A 401 9.74 -13.93 -28.04
N LYS A 402 10.77 -14.33 -28.78
CA LYS A 402 12.08 -13.68 -28.75
C LYS A 402 12.02 -12.17 -28.99
N ASN A 403 11.21 -11.72 -29.94
CA ASN A 403 11.04 -10.30 -30.24
C ASN A 403 10.25 -9.55 -29.17
N ASP A 404 9.29 -10.21 -28.52
CA ASP A 404 8.56 -9.60 -27.41
C ASP A 404 9.53 -9.26 -26.27
N LEU A 405 10.36 -10.22 -25.86
CA LEU A 405 11.31 -10.02 -24.76
C LEU A 405 12.32 -8.90 -25.08
N ASP A 406 12.87 -8.87 -26.29
CA ASP A 406 13.79 -7.82 -26.73
C ASP A 406 13.18 -6.43 -26.62
N LYS A 407 11.94 -6.28 -27.13
CA LYS A 407 11.22 -5.02 -27.05
C LYS A 407 10.93 -4.61 -25.61
N LEU A 408 10.58 -5.56 -24.74
CA LEU A 408 10.35 -5.28 -23.32
C LEU A 408 11.63 -4.84 -22.60
N ALA A 409 12.74 -5.51 -22.84
CA ALA A 409 14.04 -5.17 -22.25
C ALA A 409 14.49 -3.76 -22.65
N GLN A 410 14.30 -3.39 -23.92
CA GLN A 410 14.60 -2.05 -24.43
C GLN A 410 13.66 -0.99 -23.85
N HIS A 411 12.35 -1.25 -23.80
CA HIS A 411 11.37 -0.32 -23.20
C HIS A 411 11.65 -0.07 -21.71
N ALA A 412 12.10 -1.11 -21.00
CA ALA A 412 12.51 -1.03 -19.60
C ALA A 412 13.89 -0.36 -19.42
N GLN A 413 14.66 -0.13 -20.48
CA GLN A 413 16.06 0.34 -20.44
C GLN A 413 17.01 -0.64 -19.73
N LEU A 414 16.65 -1.92 -19.65
CA LEU A 414 17.51 -2.99 -19.12
C LEU A 414 18.58 -3.46 -20.11
N SER A 415 18.42 -3.09 -21.38
CA SER A 415 19.35 -3.37 -22.46
C SER A 415 19.45 -2.15 -23.36
N LYS A 416 20.66 -1.88 -23.84
CA LYS A 416 20.93 -0.89 -24.90
C LYS A 416 21.03 -1.53 -26.29
N SER A 417 20.95 -2.85 -26.37
CA SER A 417 21.22 -3.66 -27.56
C SER A 417 20.11 -4.70 -27.82
N ASN A 418 20.48 -5.90 -28.27
CA ASN A 418 19.59 -7.04 -28.55
C ASN A 418 19.59 -8.08 -27.40
N ALA A 419 19.88 -7.66 -26.17
CA ALA A 419 20.09 -8.62 -25.07
C ALA A 419 18.84 -9.42 -24.72
N GLY A 420 17.62 -8.94 -25.01
CA GLY A 420 16.43 -9.75 -24.81
C GLY A 420 16.37 -10.94 -25.78
N LYS A 421 16.86 -10.78 -27.00
CA LYS A 421 17.02 -11.90 -27.95
C LYS A 421 18.04 -12.93 -27.43
N LEU A 422 19.17 -12.46 -26.93
CA LEU A 422 20.23 -13.31 -26.37
C LEU A 422 19.78 -14.05 -25.12
N ALA A 423 19.03 -13.38 -24.24
CA ALA A 423 18.44 -13.97 -23.05
C ALA A 423 17.45 -15.09 -23.43
N PHE A 424 16.56 -14.84 -24.39
CA PHE A 424 15.62 -15.86 -24.88
C PHE A 424 16.36 -17.10 -25.38
N ASP A 425 17.37 -16.92 -26.26
CA ASP A 425 18.15 -18.03 -26.82
C ASP A 425 18.92 -18.79 -25.74
N THR A 426 19.48 -18.07 -24.76
CA THR A 426 20.23 -18.66 -23.64
C THR A 426 19.33 -19.55 -22.80
N LEU A 427 18.13 -19.08 -22.44
CA LEU A 427 17.17 -19.87 -21.69
C LEU A 427 16.63 -21.04 -22.52
N ALA A 428 16.37 -20.85 -23.82
CA ALA A 428 15.91 -21.91 -24.70
C ALA A 428 16.90 -23.07 -24.79
N LYS A 429 18.20 -22.77 -24.89
CA LYS A 429 19.29 -23.76 -24.93
C LYS A 429 19.51 -24.48 -23.60
N SER A 430 19.14 -23.85 -22.48
CA SER A 430 19.28 -24.46 -21.15
C SER A 430 18.28 -25.59 -20.87
N VAL A 431 17.24 -25.75 -21.70
CA VAL A 431 16.26 -26.83 -21.57
C VAL A 431 16.67 -28.03 -22.42
N ASN A 432 17.07 -29.11 -21.75
CA ASN A 432 17.46 -30.37 -22.38
C ASN A 432 16.35 -30.91 -23.30
N PRO A 433 16.68 -31.43 -24.50
CA PRO A 433 15.70 -32.05 -25.40
C PRO A 433 15.00 -33.29 -24.82
N ASP A 434 15.64 -33.95 -23.84
CA ASP A 434 15.30 -35.34 -23.46
C ASP A 434 14.24 -35.51 -22.37
N LYS A 435 13.66 -34.42 -21.82
CA LYS A 435 12.43 -34.54 -21.02
C LYS A 435 11.21 -34.48 -21.94
N GLN A 436 11.02 -35.56 -22.70
CA GLN A 436 9.75 -35.86 -23.37
C GLN A 436 8.71 -36.20 -22.31
N ASP A 437 7.73 -35.33 -22.09
CA ASP A 437 6.40 -35.79 -21.71
C ASP A 437 5.86 -36.54 -22.94
N LYS A 438 5.83 -37.87 -22.85
CA LYS A 438 5.20 -38.72 -23.87
C LYS A 438 3.74 -38.28 -24.00
N ILE A 439 3.42 -37.59 -25.08
CA ILE A 439 2.05 -37.45 -25.53
C ILE A 439 1.68 -38.82 -26.09
N GLU A 440 0.90 -39.59 -25.35
CA GLU A 440 0.23 -40.79 -25.86
C GLU A 440 -0.70 -40.36 -26.99
N ASP A 441 -0.36 -40.74 -28.22
CA ASP A 441 -1.32 -40.78 -29.32
C ASP A 441 -2.45 -41.73 -28.93
N LYS A 442 -3.58 -41.17 -28.49
CA LYS A 442 -4.86 -41.89 -28.52
C LYS A 442 -5.20 -42.11 -29.99
N LYS A 443 -4.89 -43.31 -30.49
CA LYS A 443 -5.51 -43.86 -31.69
C LYS A 443 -7.03 -43.94 -31.46
N ASP A 444 -7.75 -43.25 -32.33
CA ASP A 444 -9.18 -43.45 -32.55
C ASP A 444 -9.39 -44.87 -33.09
N ASP A 445 -9.72 -45.79 -32.20
CA ASP A 445 -10.37 -47.05 -32.55
C ASP A 445 -11.88 -46.91 -32.24
N SER A 446 -12.65 -46.40 -33.21
CA SER A 446 -14.10 -46.63 -33.23
C SER A 446 -14.66 -46.66 -34.66
N TYR A 447 -14.53 -47.82 -35.30
CA TYR A 447 -15.52 -48.29 -36.27
C TYR A 447 -16.00 -49.67 -35.83
N GLY A 448 -16.89 -49.66 -34.83
CA GLY A 448 -17.73 -50.81 -34.48
C GLY A 448 -18.97 -50.81 -35.36
N SER A 449 -19.09 -51.83 -36.19
CA SER A 449 -20.32 -52.25 -36.85
C SER A 449 -21.47 -52.44 -35.84
N GLY A 450 -22.69 -52.03 -36.19
CA GLY A 450 -23.89 -52.41 -35.43
C GLY A 450 -25.19 -51.88 -36.04
N MET A 451 -25.88 -52.76 -36.78
CA MET A 451 -27.20 -52.60 -37.38
C MET A 451 -28.35 -52.28 -36.41
N ARG A 452 -29.42 -51.71 -36.99
CA ARG A 452 -30.90 -51.92 -36.77
C ARG A 452 -31.37 -51.91 -35.30
N PHE A 453 -32.33 -51.07 -34.92
CA PHE A 453 -33.70 -50.93 -35.45
C PHE A 453 -34.19 -49.48 -35.35
#